data_AF-A0A1V5L556-F1
#
_entry.id   AF-A0A1V5L556-F1
#
_cell.length_a   1.000
_cell.length_b   1.000
_cell.length_c   1.000
_cell.angle_alpha   90.00
_cell.angle_beta   90.00
_cell.angle_gamma   90.00
#
_symmetry.space_group_name_H-M   'P 1'
#
loop_
_entity.id
_entity.type
_entity.pdbx_description
1 polymer ?
#
loop_
_entity_poly.entity_id
_entity_poly.type
_entity_poly.pdbx_seq_one_letter_code
_entity_poly.pdbx_strand_id
1 'polypeptide(L)'
;MPRITEILFQGELIVESCAYVRMDPVELRERATLAYSMLGECTVFPRNCRVNRLGNERGICKGGRCVPVSSYGQHFGEEAPLVGKKVQVRFFHCYLSCEFCQNSDISQEGRGREISAGELA
;
A
#
# COMPACT_ATOMS: atom_id res chain seq x y z
N MET A 1 -26.55 15.47 -11.73
CA MET A 1 -26.19 14.61 -10.58
C MET A 1 -25.00 15.25 -9.91
N PRO A 2 -25.08 15.59 -8.60
CA PRO A 2 -23.96 16.25 -7.92
C PRO A 2 -22.75 15.33 -7.87
N ARG A 3 -21.56 15.90 -8.06
CA ARG A 3 -20.28 15.18 -8.10
C ARG A 3 -19.96 14.70 -6.68
N ILE A 4 -19.67 13.42 -6.51
CA ILE A 4 -19.35 12.76 -5.22
C ILE A 4 -18.09 13.36 -4.53
N THR A 5 -17.37 14.28 -5.18
CA THR A 5 -16.22 15.00 -4.61
C THR A 5 -16.58 16.15 -3.64
N GLU A 6 -17.86 16.40 -3.38
CA GLU A 6 -18.31 17.47 -2.48
C GLU A 6 -19.06 16.86 -1.28
N ILE A 7 -18.35 16.12 -0.41
CA ILE A 7 -18.86 15.81 0.93
C ILE A 7 -18.65 17.07 1.78
N LEU A 8 -19.64 17.96 1.74
CA LEU A 8 -19.75 19.11 2.63
C LEU A 8 -20.08 18.62 4.04
N PHE A 9 -19.10 18.62 4.95
CA PHE A 9 -19.38 18.62 6.39
C PHE A 9 -19.24 20.06 6.88
N GLN A 10 -20.35 20.65 7.32
CA GLN A 10 -20.41 22.04 7.87
C GLN A 10 -19.89 23.17 6.96
N GLY A 11 -19.93 23.02 5.63
CA GLY A 11 -19.67 24.15 4.72
C GLY A 11 -18.20 24.50 4.50
N GLU A 12 -17.26 23.67 4.98
CA GLU A 12 -15.84 23.81 4.67
C GLU A 12 -15.41 22.82 3.58
N LEU A 13 -14.51 23.27 2.70
CA LEU A 13 -13.86 22.44 1.69
C LEU A 13 -12.89 21.50 2.41
N ILE A 14 -13.33 20.28 2.75
CA ILE A 14 -12.45 19.25 3.29
C ILE A 14 -11.52 18.79 2.17
N VAL A 15 -10.37 19.46 2.02
CA VAL A 15 -9.21 18.86 1.38
C VAL A 15 -8.65 17.88 2.39
N GLU A 16 -9.22 16.67 2.45
CA GLU A 16 -8.79 15.62 3.36
C GLU A 16 -7.42 15.11 2.90
N SER A 17 -6.38 15.86 3.25
CA SER A 17 -5.00 15.42 3.08
C SER A 17 -4.77 14.23 4.00
N CYS A 18 -4.02 13.24 3.51
CA CYS A 18 -3.67 12.09 4.32
C CYS A 18 -2.96 12.55 5.61
N ALA A 19 -3.20 11.87 6.73
CA ALA A 19 -2.69 12.31 8.04
C ALA A 19 -1.18 12.57 8.08
N TYR A 20 -0.39 11.81 7.31
CA TYR A 20 1.06 11.99 7.21
C TYR A 20 1.48 13.31 6.54
N VAL A 21 0.62 13.91 5.70
CA VAL A 21 0.89 15.21 5.04
C VAL A 21 0.82 16.35 6.03
N ARG A 22 0.01 16.21 7.09
CA ARG A 22 -0.16 17.23 8.14
C ARG A 22 0.68 16.94 9.38
N MET A 23 1.48 15.88 9.36
CA MET A 23 2.30 15.47 10.50
C MET A 23 3.53 16.37 10.63
N ASP A 24 3.97 16.59 11.86
CA ASP A 24 5.24 17.27 12.12
C ASP A 24 6.39 16.52 11.41
N PRO A 25 7.29 17.21 10.68
CA PRO A 25 8.35 16.55 9.93
C PRO A 25 9.33 15.74 10.78
N VAL A 26 9.53 16.11 12.05
CA VAL A 26 10.37 15.34 12.98
C VAL A 26 9.64 14.05 13.36
N GLU A 27 8.39 14.15 13.78
CA GLU A 27 7.56 12.99 14.10
C GLU A 27 7.44 12.02 12.91
N LEU A 28 7.20 12.54 11.71
CA LEU A 28 7.10 11.73 10.49
C LEU A 28 8.39 10.94 10.24
N ARG A 29 9.55 11.58 10.45
CA ARG A 29 10.87 10.96 10.26
C ARG A 29 11.15 9.90 11.32
N GLU A 30 10.77 10.13 12.56
CA GLU A 30 10.90 9.16 13.64
C GLU A 30 10.05 7.92 13.38
N ARG A 31 8.77 8.11 13.00
CA ARG A 31 7.87 7.00 12.64
C ARG A 31 8.35 6.24 11.42
N ALA A 32 8.86 6.93 10.40
CA ALA A 32 9.45 6.28 9.23
C ALA A 32 10.69 5.44 9.60
N THR A 33 11.53 5.96 10.50
CA THR A 33 12.72 5.24 11.00
C THR A 33 12.32 3.99 11.77
N LEU A 34 11.31 4.08 12.64
CA LEU A 34 10.77 2.94 13.37
C LEU A 34 10.16 1.90 12.43
N ALA A 35 9.31 2.32 11.49
CA ALA A 35 8.72 1.42 10.51
C ALA A 35 9.80 0.71 9.66
N TYR A 36 10.88 1.41 9.34
CA TYR A 36 12.00 0.85 8.61
C TYR A 36 12.80 -0.17 9.45
N SER A 37 13.00 0.07 10.74
CA SER A 37 13.72 -0.87 11.61
C SER A 37 12.96 -2.18 11.83
N MET A 38 11.62 -2.13 11.85
CA MET A 38 10.74 -3.31 11.91
C MET A 38 10.92 -4.26 10.71
N LEU A 39 11.58 -3.83 9.63
CA LEU A 39 11.90 -4.69 8.49
C LEU A 39 13.03 -5.69 8.80
N GLY A 40 13.90 -5.41 9.79
CA GLY A 40 14.99 -6.30 10.20
C GLY A 40 14.52 -7.56 10.93
N GLU A 41 13.38 -7.49 11.60
CA GLU A 41 12.68 -8.62 12.21
C GLU A 41 11.16 -8.42 11.98
N CYS A 42 10.69 -8.87 10.81
CA CYS A 42 9.37 -8.47 10.31
C CYS A 42 8.19 -8.96 11.17
N THR A 43 7.58 -8.02 11.91
CA THR A 43 6.35 -8.18 12.71
C THR A 43 5.17 -7.34 12.19
N VAL A 44 5.31 -6.72 11.01
CA VAL A 44 4.30 -5.84 10.40
C VAL A 44 2.98 -6.56 10.13
N PHE A 45 3.03 -7.87 9.85
CA PHE A 45 1.84 -8.69 9.62
C PHE A 45 1.52 -9.58 10.82
N PRO A 46 0.23 -9.92 11.06
CA PRO A 46 -0.19 -10.78 12.18
C PRO A 46 0.50 -12.15 12.22
N ARG A 47 1.03 -12.62 11.08
CA ARG A 47 1.79 -13.88 11.00
C ARG A 47 3.18 -13.81 11.64
N ASN A 48 3.69 -12.63 12.01
CA ASN A 48 4.95 -12.42 12.73
C ASN A 48 6.11 -13.30 12.21
N CYS A 49 6.40 -13.21 10.90
CA CYS A 49 7.36 -14.10 10.26
C CYS A 49 8.82 -13.87 10.69
N ARG A 50 9.15 -12.72 11.31
CA ARG A 50 10.47 -12.37 11.87
C ARG A 50 11.67 -12.41 10.91
N VAL A 51 11.44 -12.64 9.61
CA VAL A 51 12.50 -12.60 8.60
C VAL A 51 13.08 -11.19 8.45
N ASN A 52 14.33 -11.13 8.01
CA ASN A 52 15.05 -9.89 7.77
C ASN A 52 14.83 -9.38 6.32
N ARG A 53 13.87 -8.48 6.15
CA ARG A 53 13.59 -7.84 4.85
C ARG A 53 14.70 -6.88 4.42
N LEU A 54 15.51 -6.36 5.33
CA LEU A 54 16.67 -5.53 4.98
C LEU A 54 17.73 -6.36 4.24
N GLY A 55 17.86 -7.65 4.60
CA GLY A 55 18.62 -8.66 3.86
C GLY A 55 17.89 -9.28 2.67
N ASN A 56 16.72 -8.74 2.28
CA ASN A 56 15.84 -9.26 1.24
C ASN A 56 15.29 -10.68 1.50
N GLU A 57 15.24 -11.12 2.76
CA GLU A 57 14.65 -12.41 3.10
C GLU A 57 13.13 -12.42 2.86
N ARG A 58 12.62 -13.57 2.39
CA ARG A 58 11.22 -13.78 2.06
C ARG A 58 10.56 -14.74 3.06
N GLY A 59 9.56 -14.25 3.78
CA GLY A 59 8.68 -15.04 4.64
C GLY A 59 7.44 -15.53 3.89
N ILE A 60 6.46 -16.05 4.63
CA ILE A 60 5.23 -16.62 4.07
C ILE A 60 4.42 -15.65 3.19
N CYS A 61 4.49 -14.33 3.46
CA CYS A 61 3.84 -13.34 2.62
C CYS A 61 4.59 -13.04 1.31
N LYS A 62 5.72 -13.71 1.02
CA LYS A 62 6.54 -13.60 -0.20
C LYS A 62 7.15 -12.22 -0.53
N GLY A 63 6.73 -11.13 0.11
CA GLY A 63 7.32 -9.80 -0.10
C GLY A 63 8.79 -9.74 0.29
N GLY A 64 9.61 -8.97 -0.41
CA GLY A 64 11.05 -8.80 -0.14
C GLY A 64 11.39 -7.41 0.40
N ARG A 65 12.58 -6.92 0.04
CA ARG A 65 13.05 -5.56 0.32
C ARG A 65 12.37 -4.50 -0.55
N CYS A 66 12.07 -4.87 -1.80
CA CYS A 66 11.54 -4.00 -2.83
C CYS A 66 10.00 -4.04 -2.86
N VAL A 67 9.41 -3.04 -3.53
CA VAL A 67 7.96 -2.90 -3.61
C VAL A 67 7.41 -3.78 -4.73
N PRO A 68 6.48 -4.72 -4.44
CA PRO A 68 5.95 -5.63 -5.45
C PRO A 68 4.80 -4.98 -6.22
N VAL A 69 5.05 -4.36 -7.38
CA VAL A 69 4.00 -3.71 -8.20
C VAL A 69 3.52 -4.62 -9.31
N SER A 70 2.21 -4.88 -9.35
CA SER A 70 1.58 -5.68 -10.40
C SER A 70 1.10 -4.81 -11.56
N SER A 71 0.38 -3.73 -11.26
CA SER A 71 -0.16 -2.81 -12.25
C SER A 71 -0.48 -1.46 -11.61
N TYR A 72 -0.58 -0.44 -12.44
CA TYR A 72 -1.02 0.88 -12.03
C TYR A 72 -1.87 1.50 -13.15
N GLY A 73 -2.84 2.34 -12.80
CA GLY A 73 -3.68 3.00 -13.78
C GLY A 73 -4.86 3.72 -13.14
N GLN A 74 -5.61 4.44 -13.97
CA GLN A 74 -6.88 5.00 -13.55
C GLN A 74 -7.88 3.88 -13.30
N HIS A 75 -8.64 4.02 -12.23
CA HIS A 75 -9.70 3.09 -11.89
C HIS A 75 -11.04 3.67 -12.33
N PHE A 76 -11.81 2.85 -13.03
CA PHE A 76 -13.15 3.18 -13.51
C PHE A 76 -14.19 2.16 -13.03
N GLY A 77 -13.90 1.48 -11.92
CA GLY A 77 -14.66 0.35 -11.38
C GLY A 77 -15.57 0.68 -10.20
N GLU A 78 -15.75 -0.32 -9.33
CA GLU A 78 -16.86 -0.51 -8.38
C GLU A 78 -16.92 0.52 -7.23
N GLU A 79 -15.77 1.04 -6.78
CA GLU A 79 -15.71 1.95 -5.64
C GLU A 79 -15.80 3.42 -6.10
N ALA A 80 -17.01 3.99 -6.05
CA ALA A 80 -17.29 5.36 -6.50
C ALA A 80 -16.31 6.45 -6.01
N PRO A 81 -15.77 6.43 -4.76
CA PRO A 81 -14.76 7.40 -4.32
C PRO A 81 -13.43 7.31 -5.06
N LEU A 82 -13.13 6.16 -5.67
CA LEU A 82 -11.87 5.89 -6.34
C LEU A 82 -11.95 5.98 -7.87
N VAL A 83 -13.14 6.24 -8.42
CA VAL A 83 -13.36 6.40 -9.86
C VAL A 83 -12.82 7.73 -10.36
N GLY A 84 -12.09 7.71 -11.47
CA GLY A 84 -11.73 8.90 -12.24
C GLY A 84 -10.23 9.15 -12.33
N LYS A 85 -9.80 10.38 -12.05
CA LYS A 85 -8.47 10.87 -12.48
C LYS A 85 -7.30 10.35 -11.64
N LYS A 86 -7.54 9.75 -10.48
CA LYS A 86 -6.48 9.27 -9.59
C LYS A 86 -5.94 7.92 -10.08
N VAL A 87 -4.62 7.78 -10.03
CA VAL A 87 -3.95 6.52 -10.33
C VAL A 87 -4.01 5.63 -9.09
N GLN A 88 -4.39 4.38 -9.28
CA GLN A 88 -4.28 3.34 -8.28
C GLN A 88 -3.13 2.41 -8.63
N VAL A 89 -2.40 1.96 -7.61
CA VAL A 89 -1.34 0.97 -7.74
C VAL A 89 -1.81 -0.32 -7.08
N ARG A 90 -1.74 -1.43 -7.81
CA ARG A 90 -1.98 -2.77 -7.27
C ARG A 90 -0.66 -3.44 -6.96
N PHE A 91 -0.50 -3.87 -5.71
CA PHE A 91 0.65 -4.65 -5.27
C PHE A 91 0.38 -6.15 -5.41
N PHE A 92 1.42 -6.96 -5.61
CA PHE A 92 1.34 -8.41 -5.60
C PHE A 92 1.90 -9.00 -4.30
N HIS A 93 1.56 -10.26 -4.02
CA HIS A 93 1.81 -10.97 -2.75
C HIS A 93 0.92 -10.57 -1.56
N CYS A 94 -0.14 -11.36 -1.34
CA CYS A 94 -1.02 -11.24 -0.17
C CYS A 94 -0.78 -12.39 0.82
N TYR A 95 -0.75 -12.10 2.12
CA TYR A 95 -0.48 -13.08 3.18
C TYR A 95 -1.69 -13.95 3.58
N LEU A 96 -2.90 -13.60 3.11
CA LEU A 96 -4.14 -14.27 3.50
C LEU A 96 -4.30 -15.64 2.80
N SER A 97 -3.84 -15.78 1.56
CA SER A 97 -3.92 -17.02 0.75
C SER A 97 -5.36 -17.58 0.64
N CYS A 98 -6.33 -16.72 0.31
CA CYS A 98 -7.74 -17.10 0.24
C CYS A 98 -7.99 -18.16 -0.86
N GLU A 99 -8.79 -19.18 -0.57
CA GLU A 99 -9.16 -20.23 -1.53
C GLU A 99 -10.00 -19.70 -2.71
N PHE A 100 -10.81 -18.66 -2.45
CA PHE A 100 -11.70 -17.99 -3.42
C PHE A 100 -11.16 -16.62 -3.86
N CYS A 101 -9.84 -16.47 -3.93
CA CYS A 101 -9.21 -15.20 -4.31
C CYS A 101 -9.47 -14.87 -5.80
N GLN A 102 -10.23 -13.81 -6.06
CA GLN A 102 -10.49 -13.31 -7.43
C GLN A 102 -9.22 -12.72 -8.10
N ASN A 103 -8.20 -12.40 -7.30
CA ASN A 103 -6.93 -11.83 -7.75
C ASN A 103 -5.75 -12.78 -7.42
N SER A 104 -5.96 -14.10 -7.55
CA SER A 104 -4.94 -15.11 -7.22
C SER A 104 -3.69 -14.99 -8.09
N ASP A 105 -3.87 -14.55 -9.34
CA ASP A 105 -2.83 -14.27 -10.32
C ASP A 105 -1.78 -13.27 -9.81
N ILE A 106 -2.21 -12.21 -9.10
CA ILE A 106 -1.29 -11.25 -8.47
C ILE A 106 -1.01 -11.62 -7.01
N SER A 107 -2.00 -12.09 -6.27
CA SER A 107 -1.87 -12.33 -4.82
C SER A 107 -1.00 -13.54 -4.50
N GLN A 108 -1.08 -14.61 -5.30
CA GLN A 108 -0.48 -15.91 -5.03
C GLN A 108 0.59 -16.29 -6.08
N GLU A 109 0.31 -16.08 -7.37
CA GLU A 109 1.24 -16.40 -8.47
C GLU A 109 2.33 -15.32 -8.64
N GLY A 110 2.15 -14.12 -8.09
CA GLY A 110 3.18 -13.07 -8.08
C GLY A 110 3.37 -12.39 -9.43
N ARG A 111 2.31 -12.21 -10.22
CA ARG A 111 2.38 -11.49 -11.50
C ARG A 111 2.61 -9.99 -11.29
N GLY A 112 3.85 -9.56 -11.51
CA GLY A 112 4.27 -8.17 -11.41
C GLY A 112 5.79 -8.03 -11.47
N ARG A 113 6.29 -6.87 -11.05
CA ARG A 113 7.72 -6.59 -10.90
C ARG A 113 8.04 -5.91 -9.57
N GLU A 114 9.16 -6.29 -8.98
CA GLU A 114 9.71 -5.56 -7.84
C GLU A 114 10.35 -4.27 -8.34
N ILE A 115 10.02 -3.15 -7.68
CA ILE A 115 10.61 -1.83 -7.97
C ILE A 115 11.20 -1.23 -6.70
N SER A 116 12.15 -0.32 -6.86
CA SER A 116 12.72 0.42 -5.72
C SER A 116 11.73 1.46 -5.18
N ALA A 117 11.90 1.86 -3.91
CA ALA A 117 11.10 2.94 -3.35
C ALA A 117 11.28 4.27 -4.11
N GLY A 118 12.48 4.52 -4.64
CA GLY A 118 12.75 5.71 -5.45
C GLY A 118 12.14 5.67 -6.85
N GLU A 119 11.90 4.48 -7.40
CA GLU A 119 11.18 4.32 -8.68
C GLU A 119 9.67 4.48 -8.51
N LEU A 120 9.13 4.19 -7.33
CA LEU A 120 7.71 4.35 -7.02
C LEU A 120 7.29 5.81 -6.79
N ALA A 121 8.19 6.63 -6.24
CA ALA A 121 7.94 8.00 -5.78
C ALA A 121 7.92 9.02 -6.94
#